data_AF-A0A420EQU8-F1
#
_entry.id   AF-A0A420EQU8-F1
#
_cell.length_a   1.000
_cell.length_b   1.000
_cell.length_c   1.000
_cell.angle_alpha   90.00
_cell.angle_beta   90.00
_cell.angle_gamma   90.00
#
_symmetry.space_group_name_H-M   'P 1'
#
loop_
_entity.id
_entity.type
_entity.pdbx_description
1 polymer ?
#
loop_
_entity_poly.entity_id
_entity_poly.type
_entity_poly.pdbx_seq_one_letter_code
_entity_poly.pdbx_strand_id
1 'polypeptide(L)'
;MAQADEWLNGGLRRDGLHEFFAATRDDGGAAMAMALLLAHLSRQENRPLIWLRRGITLKMQPYGPGLHDLGIDPNSLILLQLPDWEALLRASTDCVRHGSAAAVILEIQGHCPLFDLTASRRLTLAAERSGTMVLVTRHQVQPVPSSAHTRWEVAAAPSMPLPANAPGLPVFDLRLLRQRGGRDGLHVQLEWDREQAVFRTPLLRSTSAFSAGRAADQRRHRAA
;
A
#
# COMPACT_ATOMS: atom_id res chain seq x y z
N MET A 1 2.82 21.39 3.46
CA MET A 1 2.09 20.17 3.03
C MET A 1 3.10 19.26 2.35
N ALA A 2 2.96 17.93 2.44
CA ALA A 2 3.96 17.03 1.89
C ALA A 2 4.00 17.18 0.36
N GLN A 3 5.19 17.17 -0.25
CA GLN A 3 5.41 17.24 -1.70
C GLN A 3 4.52 16.27 -2.49
N ALA A 4 4.22 15.10 -1.91
CA ALA A 4 3.32 14.11 -2.48
C ALA A 4 1.87 14.61 -2.59
N ASP A 5 1.34 15.27 -1.57
CA ASP A 5 -0.05 15.77 -1.60
C ASP A 5 -0.25 16.84 -2.66
N GLU A 6 0.73 17.73 -2.83
CA GLU A 6 0.72 18.75 -3.88
C GLU A 6 0.72 18.12 -5.28
N TRP A 7 1.55 17.09 -5.51
CA TRP A 7 1.56 16.35 -6.78
C TRP A 7 0.22 15.66 -7.09
N LEU A 8 -0.50 15.26 -6.04
CA LEU A 8 -1.81 14.60 -6.11
C LEU A 8 -2.99 15.59 -6.08
N ASN A 9 -2.73 16.91 -6.11
CA ASN A 9 -3.75 17.96 -5.98
C ASN A 9 -4.58 17.88 -4.69
N GLY A 10 -3.93 17.63 -3.55
CA GLY A 10 -4.57 17.53 -2.24
C GLY A 10 -4.58 16.13 -1.62
N GLY A 11 -3.71 15.23 -2.08
CA GLY A 11 -3.55 13.88 -1.54
C GLY A 11 -4.43 12.81 -2.19
N LEU A 12 -4.49 11.63 -1.57
CA LEU A 12 -5.28 10.51 -2.08
C LEU A 12 -6.79 10.72 -1.83
N ARG A 13 -7.60 10.23 -2.78
CA ARG A 13 -9.06 10.28 -2.70
C ARG A 13 -9.59 9.35 -1.61
N ARG A 14 -10.39 9.88 -0.69
CA ARG A 14 -11.03 9.07 0.37
C ARG A 14 -12.18 8.18 -0.12
N ASP A 15 -12.65 8.41 -1.34
CA ASP A 15 -13.65 7.62 -2.06
C ASP A 15 -13.04 6.82 -3.23
N GLY A 16 -11.71 6.72 -3.27
CA GLY A 16 -10.96 6.14 -4.37
C GLY A 16 -10.42 4.73 -4.10
N LEU A 17 -10.15 4.01 -5.19
CA LEU A 17 -9.33 2.80 -5.21
C LEU A 17 -7.87 3.13 -5.47
N HIS A 18 -6.97 2.73 -4.57
CA HIS A 18 -5.52 2.94 -4.68
C HIS A 18 -4.78 1.60 -4.56
N GLU A 19 -3.84 1.34 -5.46
CA GLU A 19 -3.04 0.11 -5.46
C GLU A 19 -1.60 0.37 -5.01
N PHE A 20 -1.07 -0.52 -4.18
CA PHE A 20 0.31 -0.50 -3.67
C PHE A 20 0.99 -1.82 -4.02
N PHE A 21 1.91 -1.76 -4.98
CA PHE A 21 2.73 -2.87 -5.43
C PHE A 21 4.02 -2.89 -4.63
N ALA A 22 4.37 -4.03 -4.06
CA ALA A 22 5.70 -4.21 -3.48
C ALA A 22 6.76 -4.19 -4.59
N ALA A 23 7.81 -3.38 -4.42
CA ALA A 23 8.89 -3.25 -5.40
C ALA A 23 9.65 -4.57 -5.59
N THR A 24 9.89 -5.28 -4.49
CA THR A 24 10.47 -6.63 -4.49
C THR A 24 9.59 -7.62 -3.72
N ARG A 25 10.03 -8.89 -3.67
CA ARG A 25 9.36 -9.92 -2.87
C ARG A 25 9.39 -9.62 -1.37
N ASP A 26 10.41 -8.92 -0.90
CA ASP A 26 10.63 -8.66 0.53
C ASP A 26 9.94 -7.36 0.98
N ASP A 27 9.54 -6.49 0.05
CA ASP A 27 8.82 -5.24 0.32
C ASP A 27 7.33 -5.44 0.60
N GLY A 28 6.87 -6.68 0.76
CA GLY A 28 5.47 -6.95 1.02
C GLY A 28 4.97 -6.34 2.33
N GLY A 29 5.80 -6.36 3.36
CA GLY A 29 5.51 -5.67 4.62
C GLY A 29 5.37 -4.15 4.44
N ALA A 30 6.23 -3.54 3.61
CA ALA A 30 6.22 -2.10 3.36
C ALA A 30 4.95 -1.64 2.64
N ALA A 31 4.54 -2.34 1.57
CA ALA A 31 3.30 -2.02 0.86
C ALA A 31 2.05 -2.22 1.74
N MET A 32 2.05 -3.24 2.61
CA MET A 32 0.96 -3.45 3.57
C MET A 32 0.92 -2.36 4.65
N ALA A 33 2.08 -2.02 5.24
CA ALA A 33 2.17 -0.94 6.22
C ALA A 33 1.72 0.40 5.62
N MET A 34 2.12 0.72 4.39
CA MET A 34 1.66 1.93 3.68
C MET A 34 0.13 1.97 3.55
N ALA A 35 -0.50 0.87 3.12
CA ALA A 35 -1.96 0.80 3.04
C ALA A 35 -2.63 0.95 4.42
N LEU A 36 -2.11 0.28 5.45
CA LEU A 36 -2.64 0.37 6.81
C LEU A 36 -2.52 1.78 7.41
N LEU A 37 -1.39 2.45 7.18
CA LEU A 37 -1.15 3.83 7.63
C LEU A 37 -2.07 4.81 6.92
N LEU A 38 -2.23 4.70 5.60
CA LEU A 38 -3.18 5.53 4.84
C LEU A 38 -4.63 5.29 5.27
N ALA A 39 -5.00 4.03 5.51
CA ALA A 39 -6.30 3.68 6.07
C ALA A 39 -6.50 4.32 7.45
N HIS A 40 -5.49 4.27 8.32
CA HIS A 40 -5.51 4.89 9.63
C HIS A 40 -5.73 6.42 9.53
N LEU A 41 -4.99 7.09 8.64
CA LEU A 41 -5.14 8.53 8.38
C LEU A 41 -6.48 8.91 7.75
N SER A 42 -7.15 7.99 7.05
CA SER A 42 -8.46 8.24 6.45
C SER A 42 -9.62 8.02 7.42
N ARG A 43 -9.36 7.50 8.64
CA ARG A 43 -10.42 7.24 9.63
C ARG A 43 -11.09 8.54 10.07
N GLN A 44 -12.40 8.56 9.93
CA GLN A 44 -13.28 9.43 10.70
C GLN A 44 -13.74 8.64 11.93
N GLU A 45 -14.01 9.35 13.04
CA GLU A 45 -14.20 8.73 14.36
C GLU A 45 -15.15 7.51 14.34
N ASN A 46 -14.77 6.48 15.10
CA ASN A 46 -15.51 5.24 15.33
C ASN A 46 -15.78 4.28 14.14
N ARG A 47 -15.21 4.53 12.95
CA ARG A 47 -15.31 3.58 11.82
C ARG A 47 -14.15 2.57 11.82
N PRO A 48 -14.42 1.26 11.64
CA PRO A 48 -13.37 0.24 11.62
C PRO A 48 -12.59 0.25 10.30
N LEU A 49 -11.38 -0.29 10.33
CA LEU A 49 -10.63 -0.71 9.16
C LEU A 49 -10.97 -2.16 8.86
N ILE A 50 -11.32 -2.49 7.61
CA ILE A 50 -11.54 -3.88 7.22
C ILE A 50 -10.37 -4.34 6.38
N TRP A 51 -9.64 -5.35 6.84
CA TRP A 51 -8.55 -5.99 6.09
C TRP A 51 -9.00 -7.37 5.64
N LEU A 52 -9.18 -7.54 4.33
CA LEU A 52 -9.51 -8.82 3.72
C LEU A 52 -8.27 -9.44 3.09
N ARG A 53 -8.05 -10.71 3.37
CA ARG A 53 -6.96 -11.48 2.76
C ARG A 53 -7.40 -12.90 2.46
N ARG A 54 -6.73 -13.55 1.51
CA ARG A 54 -6.90 -14.99 1.31
C ARG A 54 -6.12 -15.75 2.39
N GLY A 55 -6.80 -16.58 3.16
CA GLY A 55 -6.19 -17.41 4.20
C GLY A 55 -5.72 -18.73 3.61
N ILE A 56 -4.41 -18.98 3.61
CA ILE A 56 -3.86 -20.28 3.15
C ILE A 56 -3.10 -20.99 4.28
N THR A 57 -2.56 -20.27 5.28
CA THR A 57 -1.94 -20.89 6.48
C THR A 57 -1.97 -19.94 7.68
N LEU A 58 -2.13 -20.49 8.90
CA LEU A 58 -2.05 -19.77 10.17
C LEU A 58 -0.65 -19.17 10.47
N LYS A 59 0.36 -19.43 9.62
CA LYS A 59 1.76 -19.11 9.89
C LYS A 59 2.16 -17.65 9.61
N MET A 60 1.28 -16.85 9.00
CA MET A 60 1.58 -15.46 8.61
C MET A 60 0.48 -14.49 9.10
N GLN A 61 0.06 -14.62 10.36
CA GLN A 61 -0.90 -13.70 10.96
C GLN A 61 -0.28 -12.30 11.16
N PRO A 62 -1.07 -11.22 11.02
CA PRO A 62 -0.61 -9.89 11.39
C PRO A 62 -0.16 -9.86 12.86
N TYR A 63 0.98 -9.21 13.11
CA TYR A 63 1.54 -9.10 14.45
C TYR A 63 0.99 -7.83 15.13
N GLY A 64 0.08 -8.02 16.09
CA GLY A 64 -0.59 -6.92 16.80
C GLY A 64 0.36 -5.87 17.39
N PRO A 65 1.44 -6.25 18.12
CA PRO A 65 2.39 -5.28 18.64
C PRO A 65 3.08 -4.47 17.53
N GLY A 66 3.36 -5.06 16.37
CA GLY A 66 3.89 -4.31 15.23
C GLY A 66 2.90 -3.28 14.65
N LEU A 67 1.60 -3.54 14.70
CA LEU A 67 0.58 -2.54 14.35
C LEU A 67 0.57 -1.40 15.38
N HIS A 68 0.65 -1.75 16.67
CA HIS A 68 0.72 -0.75 17.74
C HIS A 68 1.98 0.12 17.60
N ASP A 69 3.12 -0.45 17.23
CA ASP A 69 4.36 0.30 16.98
C ASP A 69 4.24 1.23 15.75
N LEU A 70 3.35 0.93 14.80
CA LEU A 70 2.97 1.84 13.72
C LEU A 70 1.96 2.91 14.15
N GLY A 71 1.48 2.91 15.40
CA GLY A 71 0.44 3.82 15.89
C GLY A 71 -0.98 3.36 15.57
N ILE A 72 -1.16 2.12 15.11
CA ILE A 72 -2.46 1.56 14.73
C ILE A 72 -2.98 0.69 15.88
N ASP A 73 -4.10 1.08 16.48
CA ASP A 73 -4.81 0.24 17.46
C ASP A 73 -5.34 -1.05 16.77
N PRO A 74 -4.87 -2.24 17.16
CA PRO A 74 -5.35 -3.50 16.58
C PRO A 74 -6.86 -3.70 16.74
N ASN A 75 -7.49 -3.13 17.78
CA ASN A 75 -8.95 -3.24 17.99
C ASN A 75 -9.75 -2.41 16.98
N SER A 76 -9.12 -1.49 16.27
CA SER A 76 -9.76 -0.75 15.18
C SER A 76 -9.86 -1.52 13.87
N LEU A 77 -9.27 -2.72 13.80
CA LEU A 77 -9.13 -3.51 12.60
C LEU A 77 -9.94 -4.81 12.68
N ILE A 78 -10.74 -5.06 11.66
CA ILE A 78 -11.45 -6.32 11.45
C ILE A 78 -10.73 -7.08 10.33
N LEU A 79 -10.10 -8.20 10.69
CA LEU A 79 -9.38 -9.07 9.76
C LEU A 79 -10.30 -10.19 9.27
N LEU A 80 -10.52 -10.26 7.96
CA LEU A 80 -11.25 -11.34 7.30
C LEU A 80 -10.26 -12.24 6.56
N GLN A 81 -10.34 -13.54 6.82
CA GLN A 81 -9.60 -14.58 6.09
C GLN A 81 -10.56 -15.35 5.20
N LEU A 82 -10.37 -15.23 3.90
CA LEU A 82 -11.26 -15.76 2.89
C LEU A 82 -10.64 -17.01 2.24
N PRO A 83 -11.45 -18.03 1.89
CA PRO A 83 -10.93 -19.29 1.37
C PRO A 83 -10.32 -19.17 -0.02
N ASP A 84 -10.83 -18.26 -0.85
CA ASP A 84 -10.44 -18.12 -2.25
C ASP A 84 -10.59 -16.68 -2.77
N TRP A 85 -10.25 -16.48 -4.04
CA TRP A 85 -10.33 -15.18 -4.70
C TRP A 85 -11.77 -14.69 -4.93
N GLU A 86 -12.73 -15.59 -5.16
CA GLU A 86 -14.13 -15.21 -5.37
C GLU A 86 -14.74 -14.66 -4.10
N ALA A 87 -14.55 -15.36 -2.98
CA ALA A 87 -14.95 -14.94 -1.65
C ALA A 87 -14.28 -13.62 -1.26
N LEU A 88 -12.96 -13.47 -1.53
CA LEU A 88 -12.24 -12.21 -1.29
C LEU A 88 -12.89 -11.04 -2.02
N LEU A 89 -13.12 -11.15 -3.34
CA LEU A 89 -13.64 -10.05 -4.15
C LEU A 89 -15.11 -9.76 -3.90
N ARG A 90 -15.91 -10.79 -3.57
CA ARG A 90 -17.30 -10.63 -3.14
C ARG A 90 -17.37 -9.88 -1.82
N ALA A 91 -16.71 -10.39 -0.78
CA ALA A 91 -16.69 -9.75 0.54
C ALA A 91 -16.15 -8.31 0.49
N SER A 92 -15.14 -8.06 -0.34
CA SER A 92 -14.61 -6.71 -0.56
C SER A 92 -15.68 -5.78 -1.15
N THR A 93 -16.41 -6.24 -2.16
CA THR A 93 -17.48 -5.45 -2.78
C THR A 93 -18.60 -5.16 -1.78
N ASP A 94 -18.98 -6.15 -0.96
CA ASP A 94 -20.05 -6.01 0.04
C ASP A 94 -19.64 -5.03 1.16
N CYS A 95 -18.41 -5.14 1.66
CA CYS A 95 -17.85 -4.24 2.68
C CYS A 95 -17.82 -2.79 2.18
N VAL A 96 -17.35 -2.57 0.95
CA VAL A 96 -17.28 -1.23 0.36
C VAL A 96 -18.69 -0.66 0.15
N ARG A 97 -19.64 -1.46 -0.33
CA ARG A 97 -21.03 -1.02 -0.54
C ARG A 97 -21.75 -0.67 0.76
N HIS A 98 -21.46 -1.39 1.84
CA HIS A 98 -22.06 -1.14 3.14
C HIS A 98 -21.68 0.25 3.70
N GLY A 99 -20.45 0.71 3.45
CA GLY A 99 -20.03 2.08 3.78
C GLY A 99 -19.68 2.33 5.25
N SER A 100 -19.83 1.34 6.14
CA SER A 100 -19.49 1.53 7.57
C SER A 100 -17.99 1.60 7.85
N ALA A 101 -17.17 0.96 7.02
CA ALA A 101 -15.71 0.95 7.19
C ALA A 101 -15.09 2.29 6.77
N ALA A 102 -14.08 2.77 7.49
CA ALA A 102 -13.32 3.95 7.08
C ALA A 102 -12.49 3.67 5.81
N ALA A 103 -11.93 2.47 5.74
CA ALA A 103 -11.24 1.96 4.57
C ALA A 103 -11.36 0.44 4.50
N VAL A 104 -11.32 -0.09 3.29
CA VAL A 104 -11.31 -1.52 2.98
C VAL A 104 -9.99 -1.86 2.30
N ILE A 105 -9.20 -2.71 2.92
CA ILE A 105 -7.87 -3.14 2.48
C ILE A 105 -7.97 -4.56 1.91
N LEU A 106 -7.57 -4.73 0.66
CA LEU A 106 -7.51 -6.03 -0.01
C LEU A 106 -6.05 -6.45 -0.13
N GLU A 107 -5.67 -7.51 0.56
CA GLU A 107 -4.35 -8.11 0.41
C GLU A 107 -4.37 -9.19 -0.68
N ILE A 108 -3.73 -8.90 -1.80
CA ILE A 108 -3.61 -9.84 -2.92
C ILE A 108 -2.14 -10.24 -3.08
N GLN A 109 -1.84 -11.46 -2.64
CA GLN A 109 -0.54 -12.08 -2.82
C GLN A 109 -0.49 -12.93 -4.11
N GLY A 110 0.47 -12.64 -4.98
CA GLY A 110 0.68 -13.32 -6.24
C GLY A 110 -0.37 -12.97 -7.31
N HIS A 111 -0.47 -13.84 -8.31
CA HIS A 111 -1.41 -13.66 -9.40
C HIS A 111 -2.85 -13.96 -8.95
N CYS A 112 -3.74 -12.96 -9.09
CA CYS A 112 -5.17 -13.09 -8.90
C CYS A 112 -5.87 -12.79 -10.25
N PRO A 113 -6.23 -13.83 -11.03
CA PRO A 113 -6.87 -13.65 -12.34
C PRO A 113 -8.22 -12.92 -12.25
N LEU A 114 -8.94 -13.08 -11.13
CA LEU A 114 -10.26 -12.52 -10.94
C LEU A 114 -10.24 -11.02 -10.63
N PHE A 115 -9.10 -10.46 -10.24
CA PHE A 115 -8.95 -9.02 -10.06
C PHE A 115 -8.59 -8.35 -11.39
N ASP A 116 -9.55 -8.36 -12.31
CA ASP A 116 -9.45 -7.78 -13.64
C ASP A 116 -9.97 -6.32 -13.70
N LEU A 117 -10.04 -5.76 -14.91
CA LEU A 117 -10.57 -4.41 -15.10
C LEU A 117 -12.04 -4.29 -14.68
N THR A 118 -12.83 -5.35 -14.83
CA THR A 118 -14.26 -5.38 -14.47
C THR A 118 -14.43 -5.38 -12.95
N ALA A 119 -13.73 -6.27 -12.25
CA ALA A 119 -13.75 -6.38 -10.80
C ALA A 119 -13.22 -5.10 -10.14
N SER A 120 -12.08 -4.58 -10.62
CA SER A 120 -11.55 -3.31 -10.11
C SER A 120 -12.51 -2.15 -10.38
N ARG A 121 -13.14 -2.07 -11.57
CA ARG A 121 -14.13 -1.03 -11.88
C ARG A 121 -15.35 -1.10 -10.97
N ARG A 122 -15.82 -2.30 -10.66
CA ARG A 122 -16.92 -2.50 -9.71
C ARG A 122 -16.57 -1.97 -8.31
N LEU A 123 -15.34 -2.19 -7.84
CA LEU A 123 -14.86 -1.67 -6.56
C LEU A 123 -14.72 -0.15 -6.58
N THR A 124 -14.12 0.43 -7.62
CA THR A 124 -14.01 1.90 -7.78
C THR A 124 -15.38 2.57 -7.75
N LEU A 125 -16.36 2.06 -8.50
CA LEU A 125 -17.72 2.59 -8.49
C LEU A 125 -18.42 2.41 -7.14
N ALA A 126 -18.12 1.33 -6.41
CA ALA A 126 -18.67 1.13 -5.07
C ALA A 126 -18.05 2.13 -4.08
N ALA A 127 -16.73 2.37 -4.16
CA ALA A 127 -16.00 3.33 -3.34
C ALA A 127 -16.52 4.76 -3.54
N GLU A 128 -16.69 5.19 -4.80
CA GLU A 128 -17.25 6.49 -5.16
C GLU A 128 -18.68 6.67 -4.59
N ARG A 129 -19.50 5.61 -4.59
CA ARG A 129 -20.88 5.65 -4.09
C ARG A 129 -20.99 5.66 -2.57
N SER A 130 -20.12 4.94 -1.87
CA SER A 130 -20.19 4.81 -0.42
C SER A 130 -19.26 5.76 0.33
N GLY A 131 -18.38 6.47 -0.37
CA GLY A 131 -17.33 7.30 0.24
C GLY A 131 -16.31 6.49 1.04
N THR A 132 -16.15 5.20 0.73
CA THR A 132 -15.22 4.30 1.42
C THR A 132 -13.93 4.15 0.64
N MET A 133 -12.79 4.42 1.28
CA MET A 133 -11.49 4.27 0.64
C MET A 133 -11.18 2.80 0.40
N VAL A 134 -10.71 2.46 -0.80
CA VAL A 134 -10.29 1.09 -1.14
C VAL A 134 -8.79 1.07 -1.37
N LEU A 135 -8.09 0.24 -0.61
CA LEU A 135 -6.64 0.09 -0.70
C LEU A 135 -6.34 -1.35 -1.08
N VAL A 136 -5.56 -1.55 -2.14
CA VAL A 136 -5.23 -2.90 -2.63
C VAL A 136 -3.73 -3.07 -2.58
N THR A 137 -3.26 -4.03 -1.80
CA THR A 137 -1.84 -4.39 -1.78
C THR A 137 -1.58 -5.55 -2.74
N ARG A 138 -0.50 -5.43 -3.50
CA ARG A 138 -0.14 -6.36 -4.56
C ARG A 138 1.29 -6.82 -4.35
N HIS A 139 1.47 -8.12 -4.14
CA HIS A 139 2.79 -8.72 -3.88
C HIS A 139 3.14 -9.75 -4.94
N GLN A 140 4.42 -9.89 -5.29
CA GLN A 140 4.93 -10.93 -6.20
C GLN A 140 4.21 -10.95 -7.56
N VAL A 141 3.79 -9.79 -8.05
CA VAL A 141 3.06 -9.66 -9.32
C VAL A 141 3.38 -8.33 -9.96
N GLN A 142 3.55 -8.34 -11.28
CA GLN A 142 3.71 -7.11 -12.03
C GLN A 142 2.37 -6.34 -12.11
N PRO A 143 2.41 -5.00 -12.18
CA PRO A 143 1.20 -4.21 -12.37
C PRO A 143 0.42 -4.62 -13.62
N VAL A 144 -0.87 -4.91 -13.43
CA VAL A 144 -1.82 -5.21 -14.51
C VAL A 144 -2.84 -4.06 -14.65
N PRO A 145 -3.50 -3.90 -15.81
CA PRO A 145 -4.57 -2.92 -15.98
C PRO A 145 -5.71 -3.12 -14.97
N SER A 146 -6.19 -2.00 -14.45
CA SER A 146 -7.22 -1.88 -13.40
C SER A 146 -7.83 -0.47 -13.49
N SER A 147 -8.93 -0.23 -12.79
CA SER A 147 -9.58 1.09 -12.74
C SER A 147 -9.11 2.02 -11.61
N ALA A 148 -8.00 1.71 -10.92
CA ALA A 148 -7.50 2.49 -9.78
C ALA A 148 -7.38 4.00 -10.04
N HIS A 149 -7.51 4.83 -9.01
CA HIS A 149 -7.16 6.24 -9.10
C HIS A 149 -5.66 6.43 -9.09
N THR A 150 -4.93 5.71 -8.25
CA THR A 150 -3.47 5.72 -8.25
C THR A 150 -2.90 4.31 -8.16
N ARG A 151 -1.71 4.13 -8.73
CA ARG A 151 -0.88 2.95 -8.51
C ARG A 151 0.49 3.38 -8.03
N TRP A 152 0.96 2.75 -6.98
CA TRP A 152 2.25 3.02 -6.37
C TRP A 152 3.08 1.75 -6.36
N GLU A 153 4.37 1.90 -6.61
CA GLU A 153 5.37 0.95 -6.18
C GLU A 153 5.91 1.41 -4.82
N VAL A 154 6.09 0.47 -3.90
CA VAL A 154 6.47 0.71 -2.52
C VAL A 154 7.63 -0.20 -2.15
N ALA A 155 8.69 0.38 -1.60
CA ALA A 155 9.79 -0.36 -0.99
C ALA A 155 10.06 0.14 0.44
N ALA A 156 10.63 -0.73 1.27
CA ALA A 156 11.26 -0.27 2.51
C ALA A 156 12.53 0.52 2.18
N ALA A 157 12.77 1.62 2.88
CA ALA A 157 14.00 2.41 2.76
C ALA A 157 14.76 2.46 4.10
N PRO A 158 16.08 2.69 4.07
CA PRO A 158 16.86 2.82 5.29
C PRO A 158 16.36 3.97 6.17
N SER A 159 16.26 3.72 7.47
CA SER A 159 15.93 4.73 8.47
C SER A 159 17.16 5.21 9.23
N MET A 160 17.08 6.42 9.80
CA MET A 160 18.13 6.89 10.72
C MET A 160 18.06 6.11 12.03
N PRO A 161 19.16 5.46 12.47
CA PRO A 161 19.15 4.75 13.74
C PRO A 161 18.96 5.73 14.91
N LEU A 162 18.19 5.31 15.89
CA LEU A 162 18.02 6.01 17.16
C LEU A 162 19.23 5.76 18.09
N PRO A 163 19.38 6.48 19.21
CA PRO A 163 20.44 6.23 20.19
C PRO A 163 20.58 4.75 20.56
N ALA A 164 21.81 4.34 20.88
CA ALA A 164 22.17 2.94 21.12
C ALA A 164 21.95 2.00 19.92
N ASN A 165 21.95 2.53 18.68
CA ASN A 165 21.76 1.76 17.45
C ASN A 165 20.40 1.04 17.39
N ALA A 166 19.39 1.61 18.04
CA ALA A 166 18.02 1.14 17.93
C ALA A 166 17.46 1.44 16.51
N PRO A 167 16.55 0.60 15.97
CA PRO A 167 15.91 0.85 14.69
C PRO A 167 15.25 2.24 14.64
N GLY A 168 15.43 2.92 13.49
CA GLY A 168 14.79 4.21 13.23
C GLY A 168 13.30 4.11 12.93
N LEU A 169 12.68 5.28 12.70
CA LEU A 169 11.30 5.35 12.22
C LEU A 169 11.14 4.68 10.85
N PRO A 170 9.99 4.06 10.52
CA PRO A 170 9.79 3.44 9.22
C PRO A 170 9.92 4.45 8.08
N VAL A 171 10.74 4.14 7.08
CA VAL A 171 10.88 4.95 5.85
C VAL A 171 10.42 4.12 4.66
N PHE A 172 9.62 4.75 3.80
CA PHE A 172 9.08 4.16 2.59
C PHE A 172 9.61 4.90 1.36
N ASP A 173 10.10 4.15 0.38
CA ASP A 173 10.39 4.66 -0.96
C ASP A 173 9.17 4.42 -1.85
N LEU A 174 8.62 5.50 -2.42
CA LEU A 174 7.35 5.49 -3.15
C LEU A 174 7.54 6.02 -4.56
N ARG A 175 7.11 5.22 -5.54
CA ARG A 175 7.05 5.62 -6.95
C ARG A 175 5.62 5.57 -7.48
N LEU A 176 5.11 6.70 -7.92
CA LEU A 176 3.79 6.80 -8.55
C LEU A 176 3.85 6.24 -9.97
N LEU A 177 3.36 5.02 -10.14
CA LEU A 177 3.33 4.33 -11.44
C LEU A 177 2.24 4.88 -12.35
N ARG A 178 1.12 5.32 -11.77
CA ARG A 178 -0.01 5.88 -12.52
C ARG A 178 -0.91 6.73 -11.64
N GLN A 179 -1.40 7.83 -12.20
CA GLN A 179 -2.51 8.61 -11.64
C GLN A 179 -3.61 8.78 -12.71
N ARG A 180 -4.87 8.52 -12.35
CA ARG A 180 -6.01 8.72 -13.24
C ARG A 180 -6.27 10.22 -13.39
N GLY A 181 -6.11 10.75 -14.60
CA GLY A 181 -6.39 12.17 -14.88
C GLY A 181 -5.36 13.14 -14.30
N GLY A 182 -4.16 12.66 -13.96
CA GLY A 182 -3.08 13.50 -13.41
C GLY A 182 -1.70 12.95 -13.77
N ARG A 183 -0.66 13.61 -13.26
CA ARG A 183 0.75 13.28 -13.54
C ARG A 183 1.17 11.99 -12.82
N ASP A 184 1.97 11.16 -13.47
CA ASP A 184 2.67 10.02 -12.89
C ASP A 184 4.17 10.33 -12.69
N GLY A 185 4.96 9.34 -12.28
CA GLY A 185 6.42 9.45 -12.21
C GLY A 185 6.97 10.16 -10.97
N LEU A 186 6.11 10.57 -10.02
CA LEU A 186 6.58 11.04 -8.72
C LEU A 186 7.40 9.94 -8.04
N HIS A 187 8.59 10.31 -7.54
CA HIS A 187 9.42 9.47 -6.69
C HIS A 187 9.74 10.25 -5.42
N VAL A 188 9.40 9.69 -4.26
CA VAL A 188 9.56 10.35 -2.96
C VAL A 188 9.85 9.33 -1.89
N GLN A 189 10.63 9.73 -0.88
CA GLN A 189 10.76 8.96 0.36
C GLN A 189 9.97 9.64 1.46
N LEU A 190 9.24 8.84 2.25
CA LEU A 190 8.43 9.30 3.37
C LEU A 190 8.79 8.53 4.63
N GLU A 191 9.08 9.25 5.71
CA GLU A 191 9.27 8.72 7.05
C GLU A 191 7.96 8.83 7.83
N TRP A 192 7.58 7.78 8.55
CA TRP A 192 6.39 7.77 9.39
C TRP A 192 6.70 8.20 10.83
N ASP A 193 6.12 9.32 11.27
CA ASP A 193 6.09 9.71 12.68
C ASP A 193 4.77 9.22 13.30
N ARG A 194 4.87 8.14 14.09
CA ARG A 194 3.72 7.54 14.78
C ARG A 194 3.14 8.41 15.91
N GLU A 195 3.94 9.32 16.49
CA GLU A 195 3.50 10.15 17.62
C GLU A 195 2.58 11.27 17.14
N GLN A 196 2.89 11.82 15.96
CA GLN A 196 2.07 12.85 15.32
C GLN A 196 1.10 12.31 14.29
N ALA A 197 1.18 11.02 13.96
CA ALA A 197 0.44 10.39 12.88
C ALA A 197 0.57 11.16 11.55
N VAL A 198 1.81 11.43 11.13
CA VAL A 198 2.11 12.14 9.88
C VAL A 198 3.27 11.50 9.10
N PHE A 199 3.20 11.60 7.78
CA PHE A 199 4.37 11.34 6.93
C PHE A 199 5.22 12.61 6.80
N ARG A 200 6.53 12.45 6.93
CA ARG A 200 7.53 13.51 6.79
C ARG A 200 8.54 13.18 5.71
N THR A 201 9.25 14.20 5.24
CA THR A 201 10.47 13.97 4.46
C THR A 201 11.55 13.41 5.39
N PRO A 202 12.17 12.26 5.07
CA PRO A 202 13.20 11.67 5.90
C PRO A 202 14.40 12.61 6.06
N LEU A 203 14.98 12.62 7.25
CA LEU A 203 16.24 13.30 7.49
C LEU A 203 17.38 12.43 6.93
N LEU A 204 17.64 12.50 5.62
CA LEU A 204 18.83 11.85 5.07
C LEU A 204 20.08 12.58 5.56
N ARG A 205 21.01 11.88 6.22
CA ARG A 205 22.42 12.26 6.11
C ARG A 205 22.80 12.01 4.65
N SER A 206 23.23 13.04 3.95
CA SER A 206 23.78 12.91 2.60
C SER A 206 25.06 12.05 2.66
N THR A 207 24.92 10.74 2.55
CA THR A 207 25.99 9.91 2.00
C THR A 207 25.67 9.73 0.53
N SER A 208 26.12 10.70 -0.27
CA SER A 208 26.25 10.53 -1.72
C SER A 208 27.18 9.36 -1.98
N ALA A 209 26.62 8.18 -2.21
CA ALA A 209 27.31 7.10 -2.90
C ALA A 209 26.50 6.80 -4.16
N PHE A 210 26.87 7.50 -5.24
CA PHE A 210 26.56 7.07 -6.59
C PHE A 210 26.96 5.60 -6.73
N SER A 211 25.99 4.71 -6.94
CA SER A 211 26.28 3.40 -7.52
C SER A 211 26.18 3.56 -9.04
N ALA A 212 27.32 3.85 -9.65
CA ALA A 212 27.51 3.70 -11.07
C ALA A 212 27.45 2.21 -11.45
N GLY A 213 26.65 1.88 -12.46
CA GLY A 213 26.89 0.73 -13.33
C GLY A 213 26.16 -0.57 -12.98
N ARG A 214 24.97 -0.76 -13.59
CA ARG A 214 24.57 -2.07 -14.16
C ARG A 214 23.87 -1.86 -15.50
N ALA A 215 24.66 -1.48 -16.49
CA ALA A 215 24.33 -1.68 -17.90
C ALA A 215 25.45 -2.55 -18.50
N ALA A 216 25.24 -3.87 -18.52
CA ALA A 216 25.83 -4.86 -19.42
C ALA A 216 25.80 -6.23 -18.76
N ASP A 217 24.74 -7.02 -18.96
CA ASP A 217 24.91 -8.45 -19.28
C ASP A 217 23.63 -9.09 -19.87
N GLN A 218 23.20 -8.59 -21.04
CA GLN A 218 22.18 -9.26 -21.86
C GLN A 218 22.61 -9.27 -23.33
N ARG A 219 23.83 -9.72 -23.61
CA ARG A 219 24.22 -10.19 -24.96
C ARG A 219 25.31 -11.22 -24.86
N ARG A 220 24.93 -12.46 -24.52
CA ARG A 220 25.66 -13.69 -24.86
C ARG A 220 24.82 -14.88 -24.41
N HIS A 221 23.84 -15.27 -25.21
CA HIS A 221 23.36 -16.66 -25.35
C HIS A 221 22.39 -16.73 -26.54
N ARG A 222 22.97 -16.63 -27.75
CA ARG A 222 22.41 -17.13 -29.02
C ARG A 222 23.57 -17.32 -29.99
N ALA A 223 24.22 -18.48 -29.87
CA ALA A 223 25.02 -19.13 -30.91
C ALA A 223 25.65 -20.40 -30.31
N ALA A 224 24.94 -21.52 -30.46
CA ALA A 224 25.44 -22.89 -30.63
C ALA A 224 24.21 -23.81 -30.67
#